data_AF-Q4RA00-F1
#
_entry.id   AF-Q4RA00-F1
#
_cell.length_a   1.000
_cell.length_b   1.000
_cell.length_c   1.000
_cell.angle_alpha   90.00
_cell.angle_beta   90.00
_cell.angle_gamma   90.00
#
_symmetry.space_group_name_H-M   'P 1'
#
loop_
_entity.id
_entity.type
_entity.pdbx_description
1 polymer ?
#
loop_
_entity_poly.entity_id
_entity_poly.type
_entity_poly.pdbx_seq_one_letter_code
_entity_poly.pdbx_strand_id
1 'polypeptide(L)'
;QAFGNARTSENNNSSRFGKFIQLNYLESGVIRGAVIEKYLLEKSRLVSRDKTERNYHVFYYLLMGTTRDEQEDVSLVKAARLLLPQPGTSDLLSHIALPALRCFLLLPP
;
A
#
# COMPACT_ATOMS: atom_id res chain seq x y z
N GLN A 1 -3.56 -5.08 1.63
CA GLN A 1 -3.25 -4.76 0.22
C GLN A 1 -2.37 -3.51 0.10
N ALA A 2 -2.59 -2.45 0.90
CA ALA A 2 -1.88 -1.16 0.81
C ALA A 2 -0.35 -1.20 0.61
N PHE A 3 0.37 -2.11 1.27
CA PHE A 3 1.83 -2.20 1.22
C PHE A 3 2.42 -2.78 -0.08
N GLY A 4 1.60 -3.47 -0.88
CA GLY A 4 2.08 -4.17 -2.08
C GLY A 4 1.31 -3.81 -3.35
N ASN A 5 0.36 -2.87 -3.26
CA ASN A 5 -0.47 -2.46 -4.37
C ASN A 5 -0.21 -0.99 -4.73
N ALA A 6 -0.23 -0.70 -6.03
CA ALA A 6 -0.01 0.64 -6.58
C ALA A 6 -0.92 0.87 -7.80
N ARG A 7 -1.10 2.14 -8.18
CA ARG A 7 -1.76 2.51 -9.44
C ARG A 7 -0.76 2.51 -10.59
N THR A 8 -1.06 1.74 -11.65
CA THR A 8 -0.38 1.74 -12.95
C THR A 8 -1.24 2.46 -14.00
N SER A 9 -0.77 2.57 -15.25
CA SER A 9 -1.58 3.11 -16.35
C SER A 9 -2.85 2.29 -16.58
N GLU A 10 -2.71 0.95 -16.54
CA GLU A 10 -3.79 0.02 -16.87
C GLU A 10 -4.65 -0.40 -15.67
N ASN A 11 -4.15 -0.23 -14.43
CA ASN A 11 -4.82 -0.75 -13.24
C ASN A 11 -4.57 0.11 -12.00
N ASN A 12 -5.66 0.63 -11.42
CA ASN A 12 -5.61 1.50 -10.25
C ASN A 12 -5.24 0.79 -8.93
N ASN A 13 -5.23 -0.55 -8.89
CA ASN A 13 -4.90 -1.37 -7.72
C ASN A 13 -4.06 -2.61 -8.08
N SER A 14 -3.05 -2.42 -8.93
CA SER A 14 -2.14 -3.49 -9.36
C SER A 14 -1.30 -4.01 -8.18
N SER A 15 -1.35 -5.32 -7.92
CA SER A 15 -0.41 -5.99 -7.01
C SER A 15 0.98 -6.02 -7.64
N ARG A 16 1.99 -5.49 -6.95
CA ARG A 16 3.39 -5.42 -7.40
C ARG A 16 4.30 -6.42 -6.69
N PHE A 17 3.71 -7.52 -6.25
CA PHE A 17 4.39 -8.67 -5.66
C PHE A 17 3.67 -9.95 -6.12
N GLY A 18 4.42 -11.04 -6.27
CA GLY A 18 3.87 -12.37 -6.45
C GLY A 18 3.27 -12.88 -5.14
N LYS A 19 2.09 -13.51 -5.21
CA LYS A 19 1.44 -14.11 -4.05
C LYS A 19 1.18 -15.59 -4.34
N PHE A 20 1.83 -16.46 -3.59
CA PHE A 20 1.51 -17.88 -3.55
C PHE A 20 0.55 -18.15 -2.39
N ILE A 21 -0.51 -18.90 -2.66
CA ILE A 21 -1.50 -19.29 -1.65
C ILE A 21 -1.66 -20.80 -1.74
N GLN A 22 -1.24 -21.49 -0.68
CA GLN A 22 -1.52 -22.90 -0.52
C GLN A 22 -2.68 -23.07 0.47
N LEU A 23 -3.72 -23.77 0.04
CA LEU A 23 -4.86 -24.12 0.88
C LEU A 23 -4.73 -25.57 1.32
N ASN A 24 -4.83 -25.83 2.61
CA ASN A 24 -4.80 -27.17 3.20
C ASN A 24 -6.23 -27.58 3.54
N TYR A 25 -6.68 -28.70 2.99
CA TYR A 25 -8.03 -29.23 3.18
C TYR A 25 -8.02 -30.47 4.08
N LEU A 26 -9.10 -30.69 4.81
CA LEU A 26 -9.43 -31.99 5.39
C LEU A 26 -10.00 -32.92 4.32
N GLU A 27 -10.02 -34.22 4.59
CA GLU A 27 -10.68 -35.21 3.71
C GLU A 27 -12.17 -34.89 3.50
N SER A 28 -12.82 -34.22 4.47
CA SER A 28 -14.19 -33.72 4.36
C SER A 28 -14.36 -32.54 3.40
N GLY A 29 -13.28 -32.00 2.82
CA GLY A 29 -13.30 -30.84 1.93
C GLY A 29 -13.31 -29.48 2.65
N VAL A 30 -13.27 -29.47 3.98
CA VAL A 30 -13.20 -28.22 4.78
C VAL A 30 -11.78 -27.66 4.79
N ILE A 31 -11.63 -26.35 4.66
CA ILE A 31 -10.32 -25.67 4.76
C ILE A 31 -9.81 -25.80 6.20
N ARG A 32 -8.70 -26.52 6.38
CA ARG A 32 -7.98 -26.66 7.65
C ARG A 32 -7.09 -25.45 7.93
N GLY A 33 -6.53 -24.86 6.87
CA GLY A 33 -5.63 -23.72 6.99
C GLY A 33 -5.10 -23.26 5.64
N ALA A 34 -4.32 -22.18 5.66
CA ALA A 34 -3.69 -21.63 4.47
C ALA A 34 -2.28 -21.15 4.77
N VAL A 35 -1.37 -21.33 3.82
CA VAL A 35 -0.05 -20.71 3.80
C VAL A 35 -0.07 -19.63 2.72
N ILE A 36 0.37 -18.42 3.09
CA ILE A 36 0.45 -17.29 2.15
C ILE A 36 1.89 -16.82 2.13
N GLU A 37 2.50 -16.92 0.96
CA GLU A 37 3.87 -16.46 0.74
C GLU A 37 3.88 -15.34 -0.30
N LYS A 38 4.71 -14.33 -0.03
CA LYS A 38 4.83 -13.14 -0.88
C LYS A 38 6.23 -13.09 -1.42
N TYR A 39 6.33 -12.83 -2.71
CA TYR A 39 7.58 -12.89 -3.47
C TYR A 39 7.74 -11.66 -4.35
N LEU A 40 8.99 -11.31 -4.66
CA LEU A 40 9.34 -10.36 -5.72
C LEU A 40 8.58 -9.03 -5.65
N LEU A 41 8.61 -8.37 -4.49
CA LEU A 41 8.12 -6.99 -4.41
C LEU A 41 8.92 -6.11 -5.38
N GLU A 42 8.24 -5.33 -6.21
CA GLU A 42 8.84 -4.39 -7.14
C GLU A 42 9.52 -3.23 -6.38
N LYS A 43 10.75 -3.44 -5.93
CA LYS A 43 11.52 -2.46 -5.15
C LYS A 43 11.86 -1.21 -5.96
N SER A 44 12.02 -1.33 -7.28
CA SER A 44 12.35 -0.21 -8.17
C SER A 44 11.34 0.93 -8.09
N ARG A 45 10.05 0.62 -7.89
CA ARG A 45 8.95 1.60 -7.76
C ARG A 45 9.16 2.64 -6.65
N LEU A 46 9.93 2.28 -5.63
CA LEU A 46 10.29 3.20 -4.55
C LEU A 46 11.16 4.36 -5.05
N VAL A 47 12.02 4.10 -6.03
CA VAL A 47 13.03 5.05 -6.53
C VAL A 47 12.60 5.67 -7.87
N SER A 48 12.07 4.86 -8.79
CA SER A 48 11.68 5.29 -10.13
C SER A 48 10.29 4.77 -10.50
N ARG A 49 9.54 5.59 -11.24
CA ARG A 49 8.20 5.25 -11.74
C ARG A 49 7.89 6.06 -12.99
N ASP A 50 6.97 5.56 -13.82
CA ASP A 50 6.45 6.32 -14.94
C ASP A 50 5.62 7.52 -14.44
N LYS A 51 5.52 8.58 -15.26
CA LYS A 51 4.79 9.82 -14.94
C LYS A 51 3.30 9.59 -14.72
N THR A 52 2.74 8.56 -15.37
CA THR A 52 1.32 8.21 -15.27
C THR A 52 1.02 7.27 -14.09
N GLU A 53 2.05 6.76 -13.42
CA GLU A 53 1.92 5.80 -12.33
C GLU A 53 2.13 6.43 -10.96
N ARG A 54 1.61 5.77 -9.93
CA ARG A 54 1.77 6.16 -8.52
C ARG A 54 2.62 5.14 -7.77
N ASN A 55 3.11 5.56 -6.59
CA ASN A 55 3.79 4.66 -5.68
C ASN A 55 2.78 3.75 -4.93
N TYR A 56 3.26 2.92 -4.01
CA TYR A 56 2.43 2.06 -3.17
C TYR A 56 1.40 2.86 -2.37
N HIS A 57 0.17 2.34 -2.30
CA HIS A 57 -0.97 2.98 -1.64
C HIS A 57 -0.71 3.34 -0.19
N VAL A 58 0.10 2.54 0.52
CA VAL A 58 0.46 2.79 1.94
C VAL A 58 1.04 4.19 2.16
N PHE A 59 1.83 4.71 1.21
CA PHE A 59 2.43 6.04 1.37
C PHE A 59 1.38 7.15 1.34
N TYR A 60 0.39 7.05 0.45
CA TYR A 60 -0.71 8.01 0.36
C TYR A 60 -1.60 7.94 1.59
N TYR A 61 -1.91 6.73 2.04
CA TYR A 61 -2.68 6.56 3.27
C TYR A 61 -1.96 7.15 4.47
N LEU A 62 -0.66 6.90 4.60
CA LEU A 62 0.12 7.39 5.72
C LEU A 62 0.20 8.92 5.75
N LEU A 63 0.29 9.56 4.59
CA LEU A 63 0.23 11.03 4.49
C LEU A 63 -1.16 11.61 4.79
N MET A 64 -2.24 10.92 4.41
CA MET A 64 -3.61 11.37 4.70
C MET A 64 -4.08 11.04 6.11
N GLY A 65 -3.52 10.00 6.72
CA GLY A 65 -3.96 9.46 8.01
C GLY A 65 -3.17 9.98 9.21
N THR A 66 -2.12 10.77 9.00
CA THR A 66 -1.30 11.38 10.06
C THR A 66 -1.69 12.84 10.28
N THR A 67 -1.65 13.27 11.54
CA THR A 67 -1.82 14.67 11.94
C THR A 67 -0.60 15.51 11.56
N ARG A 68 -0.72 16.84 11.56
CA ARG A 68 0.40 17.73 11.20
C ARG A 68 1.59 17.53 12.16
N ASP A 69 1.31 17.35 13.44
CA ASP A 69 2.32 17.11 14.48
C ASP A 69 3.07 15.78 14.21
N GLU A 70 2.35 14.70 13.91
CA GLU A 70 2.95 13.40 13.53
C GLU A 70 3.73 13.47 12.21
N GLN A 71 3.34 14.35 11.28
CA GLN A 71 4.07 14.52 10.02
C GLN A 71 5.42 15.21 10.19
N GLU A 72 5.53 16.10 11.17
CA GLU A 72 6.77 16.79 11.54
C GLU A 72 7.73 15.83 12.24
N ASP A 73 7.23 15.03 13.18
CA ASP A 73 8.03 14.04 13.93
C ASP A 73 8.64 12.96 13.01
N VAL A 74 7.90 12.55 11.97
CA VAL A 74 8.31 11.43 11.10
C VAL A 74 8.95 11.90 9.79
N SER A 75 9.27 13.20 9.65
CA SER A 75 9.83 13.81 8.43
C SER A 75 9.03 13.50 7.15
N LEU A 76 7.74 13.21 7.31
CA LEU A 76 6.87 12.72 6.24
C LEU A 76 6.65 13.76 5.16
N VAL A 77 6.72 15.04 5.51
CA VAL A 77 6.63 16.17 4.58
C VAL A 77 7.73 16.11 3.51
N LYS A 78 8.94 15.67 3.87
CA LYS A 78 10.06 15.51 2.92
C LYS A 78 9.88 14.27 2.06
N ALA A 79 9.42 13.17 2.64
CA ALA A 79 9.11 11.93 1.91
C ALA A 79 7.94 12.12 0.93
N ALA A 80 6.91 12.89 1.30
CA ALA A 80 5.77 13.22 0.46
C ALA A 80 6.19 13.82 -0.89
N ARG A 81 7.19 14.71 -0.90
CA ARG A 81 7.71 15.32 -2.14
C ARG A 81 8.35 14.31 -3.10
N LEU A 82 8.86 13.19 -2.60
CA LEU A 82 9.45 12.11 -3.41
C LEU A 82 8.42 11.04 -3.80
N LEU A 83 7.33 10.92 -3.03
CA LEU A 83 6.34 9.85 -3.16
C LEU A 83 5.09 10.29 -3.93
N LEU A 84 4.73 11.58 -3.90
CA LEU A 84 3.56 12.12 -4.58
C LEU A 84 3.89 12.50 -6.04
N PRO A 85 2.96 12.27 -6.99
CA PRO A 85 3.08 12.84 -8.33
C PRO A 85 2.97 14.37 -8.27
N GLN A 86 3.66 15.06 -9.20
CA GLN A 86 3.60 16.52 -9.36
C GLN A 86 2.14 17.02 -9.49
N PRO A 87 1.82 18.26 -9.05
CA PRO A 87 0.45 18.73 -8.93
C PRO A 87 -0.28 18.69 -10.29
N GLY A 88 -1.40 17.95 -10.34
CA GLY A 88 -2.19 17.78 -11.57
C GLY A 88 -3.05 16.51 -11.66
N THR A 89 -2.96 15.57 -10.71
CA THR A 89 -3.89 14.42 -10.67
C THR A 89 -5.00 14.62 -9.64
N SER A 90 -5.92 15.53 -9.95
CA SER A 90 -7.27 15.49 -9.39
C SER A 90 -7.89 14.17 -9.83
N ASP A 91 -8.07 13.25 -8.89
CA ASP A 91 -9.31 12.46 -8.76
C ASP A 91 -9.09 11.19 -7.95
N LEU A 92 -10.08 11.00 -7.07
CA LEU A 92 -10.54 9.76 -6.47
C LEU A 92 -9.66 9.09 -5.40
N LEU A 93 -9.72 9.60 -4.17
CA LEU A 93 -9.56 8.81 -2.94
C LEU A 93 -10.44 9.35 -1.78
N SER A 94 -11.71 9.64 -2.05
CA SER A 94 -12.69 10.02 -1.02
C SER A 94 -13.33 8.83 -0.28
N HIS A 95 -13.04 7.57 -0.66
CA HIS A 95 -13.84 6.42 -0.20
C HIS A 95 -13.10 5.27 0.49
N ILE A 96 -11.78 5.33 0.74
CA ILE A 96 -11.08 4.22 1.39
C ILE A 96 -10.25 4.67 2.60
N ALA A 97 -10.89 4.49 3.77
CA ALA A 97 -10.32 4.06 5.04
C ALA A 97 -9.31 4.98 5.76
N LEU A 98 -9.79 6.12 6.28
CA LEU A 98 -9.11 6.85 7.37
C LEU A 98 -9.09 6.10 8.73
N PRO A 99 -10.07 5.25 9.12
CA PRO A 99 -10.01 4.60 10.44
C PRO A 99 -9.03 3.41 10.53
N ALA A 100 -8.75 2.72 9.42
CA ALA A 100 -7.98 1.47 9.44
C ALA A 100 -6.47 1.68 9.58
N LEU A 101 -5.94 2.86 9.21
CA LEU A 101 -4.52 3.13 9.26
C LEU A 101 -4.01 3.41 10.68
N ARG A 102 -4.87 4.01 11.51
CA ARG A 102 -4.55 4.31 12.91
C ARG A 102 -4.37 3.04 13.74
N CYS A 103 -5.11 1.97 13.43
CA CYS A 103 -4.95 0.67 14.08
C CYS A 103 -3.70 -0.12 13.64
N PHE A 104 -3.13 0.16 12.47
CA PHE A 104 -2.01 -0.65 11.94
C PHE A 104 -0.63 -0.03 12.22
N LEU A 105 -0.57 1.29 12.44
CA LEU A 105 0.67 2.01 12.73
C LEU A 105 0.93 2.21 14.24
N LEU A 106 -0.08 2.00 15.09
CA LEU A 106 0.01 2.19 16.55
C LEU A 106 0.01 0.89 17.36
N LEU A 107 0.09 -0.28 16.72
CA LEU A 107 0.33 -1.52 17.46
C LEU A 107 1.84 -1.60 17.78
N PRO A 108 2.22 -1.74 19.07
CA PRO A 108 3.61 -2.03 19.42
C PRO A 108 4.01 -3.41 18.84
N PRO A 109 5.33 -3.67 18.70
CA PRO A 109 5.85 -4.90 18.09
C PRO A 109 5.32 -6.19 18.74
#